data_AF-A0A368G4U6-F1
#
_entry.id   AF-A0A368G4U6-F1
#
_cell.length_a   1.000
_cell.length_b   1.000
_cell.length_c   1.000
_cell.angle_alpha   90.00
_cell.angle_beta   90.00
_cell.angle_gamma   90.00
#
_symmetry.space_group_name_H-M   'P 1'
#
loop_
_entity.id
_entity.type
_entity.pdbx_description
1 polymer ?
#
loop_
_entity_poly.entity_id
_entity_poly.type
_entity_poly.pdbx_seq_one_letter_code
_entity_poly.pdbx_strand_id
1 'polypeptide(L)'
;MTVLVASNTYWCLRTINEVDNFLYCEFVTEFVSFYDLNEDPYQLHNIVYALDMNTLEKLSERLRHLRECSGSSCERLSSSDWEQHLSRTTAAPHAEKGTS
;
A
#
# COMPACT_ATOMS: atom_id res chain seq x y z
N MET A 1 -3.68 -10.33 6.63
CA MET A 1 -3.24 -10.82 5.30
C MET A 1 -3.52 -9.73 4.29
N THR A 2 -2.51 -9.32 3.51
CA THR A 2 -2.68 -8.26 2.50
C THR A 2 -2.82 -8.90 1.12
N VAL A 3 -3.89 -8.58 0.41
CA VAL A 3 -4.14 -9.09 -0.94
C VAL A 3 -3.94 -7.95 -1.92
N LEU A 4 -3.09 -8.15 -2.92
CA LEU A 4 -2.98 -7.25 -4.05
C LEU A 4 -3.98 -7.67 -5.12
N VAL A 5 -4.78 -6.72 -5.57
CA VAL A 5 -5.63 -6.90 -6.76
C VAL A 5 -5.05 -6.03 -7.85
N ALA A 6 -4.44 -6.66 -8.85
CA ALA A 6 -3.83 -5.98 -9.99
C ALA A 6 -4.66 -6.21 -11.25
N SER A 7 -5.09 -5.12 -11.89
CA SER A 7 -5.61 -5.14 -13.25
C SER A 7 -4.75 -4.20 -14.11
N ASN A 8 -4.85 -4.32 -15.44
CA ASN A 8 -4.13 -3.44 -16.38
C ASN A 8 -4.53 -1.95 -16.29
N THR A 9 -5.47 -1.57 -15.40
CA THR A 9 -6.00 -0.19 -15.29
C THR A 9 -6.04 0.36 -13.88
N TYR A 10 -5.88 -0.48 -12.85
CA TYR A 10 -5.83 -0.07 -11.46
C TYR A 10 -5.08 -1.11 -10.61
N TRP A 11 -4.50 -0.64 -9.52
CA TRP A 11 -3.91 -1.50 -8.50
C TRP A 11 -4.54 -1.19 -7.15
N CYS A 12 -4.89 -2.25 -6.42
CA CYS A 12 -5.45 -2.11 -5.10
C CYS A 12 -4.64 -2.86 -4.04
N LEU A 13 -4.60 -2.25 -2.86
CA LEU A 13 -4.15 -2.81 -1.61
C LEU A 13 -5.38 -3.16 -0.76
N ARG A 14 -5.59 -4.47 -0.52
CA ARG A 14 -6.61 -4.96 0.38
C ARG A 14 -5.96 -5.41 1.69
N THR A 15 -6.41 -4.88 2.81
CA THR A 15 -5.93 -5.31 4.14
C THR A 15 -7.08 -5.87 4.96
N ILE A 16 -6.94 -7.11 5.42
CA ILE A 16 -7.86 -7.75 6.37
C ILE A 16 -7.04 -8.25 7.56
N ASN A 17 -7.27 -7.66 8.72
CA ASN A 17 -6.75 -8.09 10.02
C ASN A 17 -7.82 -7.87 11.12
N GLU A 18 -7.48 -8.03 12.39
CA GLU A 18 -8.43 -7.87 13.52
C GLU A 18 -8.91 -6.42 13.74
N VAL A 19 -8.13 -5.44 13.29
CA VAL A 19 -8.35 -4.00 13.50
C VAL A 19 -8.78 -3.33 12.19
N ASP A 20 -8.01 -3.55 11.13
CA ASP A 20 -8.15 -2.90 9.84
C ASP A 20 -8.80 -3.82 8.82
N ASN A 21 -9.78 -3.25 8.11
CA ASN A 21 -10.48 -3.92 7.04
C ASN A 21 -10.77 -2.91 5.93
N PHE A 22 -9.77 -2.58 5.09
CA PHE A 22 -9.92 -1.55 4.07
C PHE A 22 -9.53 -2.02 2.67
N LEU A 23 -9.92 -1.22 1.68
CA LEU A 23 -9.49 -1.30 0.28
C LEU A 23 -8.99 0.08 -0.18
N TYR A 24 -7.71 0.16 -0.54
CA TYR A 24 -7.09 1.35 -1.14
C TYR A 24 -6.74 1.05 -2.60
N CYS A 25 -7.09 1.91 -3.54
CA CYS A 25 -6.80 1.72 -4.96
C CYS A 25 -6.25 3.00 -5.61
N GLU A 26 -5.30 2.81 -6.53
CA GLU A 26 -4.82 3.85 -7.43
C GLU A 26 -5.06 3.41 -8.87
N PHE A 27 -5.68 4.29 -9.64
CA PHE A 27 -6.00 4.08 -11.04
C PHE A 27 -4.94 4.74 -11.92
N VAL A 28 -4.74 4.23 -13.13
CA VAL A 28 -3.81 4.84 -14.11
C VAL A 28 -4.21 6.29 -14.44
N THR A 29 -5.48 6.65 -14.24
CA THR A 29 -6.01 8.02 -14.41
C THR A 29 -5.73 8.95 -13.24
N GLU A 30 -4.87 8.56 -12.29
CA GLU A 30 -4.58 9.28 -11.04
C GLU A 30 -5.78 9.42 -10.09
N PHE A 31 -6.89 8.76 -10.38
CA PHE A 31 -7.98 8.63 -9.42
C PHE A 31 -7.52 7.71 -8.28
N VAL A 32 -7.79 8.13 -7.06
CA VAL A 32 -7.43 7.38 -5.85
C VAL A 32 -8.70 7.17 -5.03
N SER A 33 -8.85 5.96 -4.48
CA SER A 33 -10.00 5.63 -3.65
C SER A 33 -9.59 4.87 -2.40
N PHE A 34 -10.24 5.19 -1.29
CA PHE A 34 -10.13 4.45 -0.04
C PHE A 34 -11.53 4.13 0.48
N TYR A 35 -11.71 2.88 0.91
CA TYR A 35 -12.94 2.39 1.52
C TYR A 35 -12.60 1.64 2.81
N ASP A 36 -13.17 2.08 3.93
CA ASP A 36 -13.25 1.25 5.13
C ASP A 36 -14.38 0.25 4.96
N LEU A 37 -14.06 -1.03 4.85
CA LEU A 37 -15.01 -2.10 4.61
C LEU A 37 -15.67 -2.62 5.88
N ASN A 38 -15.28 -2.11 7.06
CA ASN A 38 -16.09 -2.28 8.27
C ASN A 38 -17.34 -1.40 8.21
N GLU A 39 -17.21 -0.17 7.70
CA GLU A 39 -18.30 0.81 7.63
C GLU A 39 -19.03 0.80 6.28
N ASP A 40 -18.30 0.58 5.18
CA ASP A 40 -18.80 0.63 3.79
C ASP A 40 -18.47 -0.67 3.03
N PRO A 41 -19.09 -1.81 3.40
CA PRO A 41 -18.81 -3.11 2.79
C PRO A 41 -19.12 -3.18 1.29
N TYR A 42 -19.93 -2.24 0.78
CA TYR A 42 -20.32 -2.15 -0.63
C TYR A 42 -19.55 -1.07 -1.41
N GLN A 43 -18.56 -0.41 -0.79
CA GLN A 43 -17.63 0.52 -1.45
C GLN A 43 -18.34 1.68 -2.16
N LEU A 44 -19.42 2.20 -1.58
CA LEU A 44 -20.24 3.25 -2.17
C LEU A 44 -19.67 4.65 -1.89
N HIS A 45 -18.87 4.82 -0.84
CA HIS A 45 -18.39 6.10 -0.38
C HIS A 45 -16.86 6.13 -0.39
N ASN A 46 -16.28 6.78 -1.41
CA ASN A 46 -14.84 7.04 -1.42
C ASN A 46 -14.49 8.10 -0.37
N ILE A 47 -13.75 7.71 0.67
CA ILE A 47 -13.34 8.58 1.78
C ILE A 47 -11.85 8.90 1.77
N VAL A 48 -11.17 8.78 0.61
CA VAL A 48 -9.71 9.02 0.51
C VAL A 48 -9.26 10.37 1.08
N TYR A 49 -10.08 11.42 0.92
CA TYR A 49 -9.77 12.76 1.42
C TYR A 49 -10.05 12.95 2.93
N ALA A 50 -10.64 11.96 3.59
CA ALA A 50 -10.79 11.94 5.05
C ALA A 50 -9.57 11.33 5.76
N LEU A 51 -8.68 10.65 5.02
CA LEU A 51 -7.43 10.13 5.57
C LEU A 51 -6.46 11.27 5.90
N ASP A 52 -5.62 11.04 6.92
CA ASP A 52 -4.44 11.87 7.11
C ASP A 52 -3.43 11.66 5.97
N MET A 53 -2.71 12.72 5.62
CA MET A 53 -1.76 12.70 4.51
C MET A 53 -0.66 11.66 4.69
N ASN A 54 -0.18 11.46 5.92
CA ASN A 54 0.87 10.48 6.20
C ASN A 54 0.39 9.03 5.98
N THR A 55 -0.84 8.71 6.35
CA THR A 55 -1.45 7.40 6.03
C THR A 55 -1.60 7.24 4.52
N LEU A 56 -2.09 8.26 3.81
CA LEU A 56 -2.21 8.20 2.35
C LEU A 56 -0.86 7.95 1.67
N GLU A 57 0.18 8.68 2.07
CA GLU A 57 1.55 8.53 1.56
C GLU A 57 2.11 7.13 1.81
N LYS A 58 1.96 6.61 3.03
CA LYS A 58 2.40 5.24 3.38
C LYS A 58 1.68 4.18 2.55
N LEU A 59 0.37 4.32 2.34
CA LEU A 59 -0.41 3.38 1.54
C LEU A 59 0.01 3.42 0.06
N SER A 60 0.24 4.61 -0.48
CA SER A 60 0.73 4.80 -1.85
C SER A 60 2.11 4.18 -2.04
N GLU A 61 3.04 4.45 -1.13
CA GLU A 61 4.38 3.88 -1.19
C GLU A 61 4.36 2.35 -1.05
N ARG A 62 3.57 1.82 -0.12
CA ARG A 62 3.41 0.38 0.05
C ARG A 62 2.90 -0.26 -1.24
N LEU A 63 1.88 0.33 -1.86
CA LEU A 63 1.33 -0.17 -3.12
C LEU A 63 2.37 -0.12 -4.24
N ARG A 64 3.14 0.97 -4.35
CA ARG A 64 4.25 1.09 -5.32
C ARG A 64 5.26 -0.05 -5.14
N HIS A 65 5.77 -0.27 -3.93
CA HIS A 65 6.72 -1.35 -3.69
C HIS A 65 6.12 -2.73 -4.00
N LEU A 66 4.84 -2.94 -3.67
CA LEU A 66 4.15 -4.18 -3.94
C LEU A 66 3.88 -4.44 -5.44
N ARG A 67 3.85 -3.40 -6.28
CA ARG A 67 3.80 -3.55 -7.75
C ARG A 67 5.12 -4.06 -8.34
N GLU A 68 6.24 -3.73 -7.71
CA GLU A 68 7.59 -3.98 -8.22
C GLU A 68 8.29 -5.16 -7.53
N CYS A 69 7.77 -5.61 -6.39
CA CYS A 69 8.41 -6.64 -5.57
C CYS A 69 8.39 -8.02 -6.25
N SER A 70 9.24 -8.92 -5.74
CA SER A 70 9.20 -10.34 -6.08
C SER A 70 9.72 -11.20 -4.92
N GLY A 71 9.16 -12.41 -4.76
CA GLY A 71 9.55 -13.36 -3.71
C GLY A 71 9.51 -12.74 -2.30
N SER A 72 10.62 -12.90 -1.57
CA SER A 72 10.71 -12.48 -0.15
C SER A 72 10.49 -10.98 0.10
N SER A 73 10.69 -10.10 -0.90
CA SER A 73 10.40 -8.67 -0.72
C SER A 73 8.90 -8.41 -0.69
N CYS A 74 8.11 -9.14 -1.49
CA CYS A 74 6.65 -9.07 -1.44
C CYS A 74 6.11 -9.60 -0.13
N GLU A 75 6.64 -10.72 0.36
CA GLU A 75 6.19 -11.32 1.61
C GLU A 75 6.28 -10.33 2.78
N ARG A 76 7.42 -9.63 2.91
CA ARG A 76 7.60 -8.60 3.96
C ARG A 76 6.62 -7.45 3.83
N LEU A 77 6.38 -6.95 2.63
CA LEU A 77 5.50 -5.79 2.40
C LEU A 77 4.01 -6.16 2.49
N SER A 78 3.67 -7.44 2.31
CA SER A 78 2.32 -7.99 2.44
C SER A 78 1.94 -8.40 3.88
N SER A 79 2.90 -8.39 4.82
CA SER A 79 2.69 -8.77 6.21
C SER A 79 1.77 -7.79 6.96
N SER A 80 1.30 -8.19 8.15
CA SER A 80 0.57 -7.29 9.05
C SER A 80 1.43 -6.13 9.55
N ASP A 81 2.74 -6.34 9.74
CA ASP A 81 3.67 -5.38 10.32
C ASP A 81 4.41 -4.54 9.26
N TRP A 82 3.84 -4.44 8.06
CA TRP A 82 4.44 -3.81 6.87
C TRP A 82 4.93 -2.37 7.12
N GLU A 83 4.31 -1.61 8.02
CA GLU A 83 4.72 -0.24 8.34
C GLU A 83 6.15 -0.16 8.89
N GLN A 84 6.55 -1.16 9.69
CA GLN A 84 7.92 -1.25 10.23
C GLN A 84 8.93 -1.58 9.14
N HIS A 85 8.49 -2.22 8.05
CA HIS A 85 9.34 -2.56 6.92
C HIS A 85 9.45 -1.41 5.92
N LEU A 86 8.40 -0.61 5.75
CA LEU A 86 8.40 0.56 4.86
C LEU A 86 9.40 1.62 5.32
N SER A 87 9.44 1.92 6.62
CA SER A 87 10.40 2.84 7.24
C SER A 87 11.86 2.40 7.07
N ARG A 88 12.11 1.09 6.95
CA ARG A 88 13.46 0.55 6.67
C ARG A 88 13.85 0.67 5.20
N THR A 89 12.87 0.77 4.30
CA THR A 89 13.09 0.94 2.85
C THR A 89 13.28 2.40 2.47
N THR A 90 12.57 3.34 3.13
CA THR A 90 12.69 4.79 2.89
C THR A 90 13.96 5.42 3.46
N ALA A 91 14.59 4.81 4.47
CA ALA A 91 15.83 5.29 5.09
C ALA A 91 17.09 5.20 4.21
N ALA A 92 16.97 4.83 2.93
CA ALA A 92 18.09 4.85 1.97
C ALA A 92 17.79 5.85 0.84
N PRO A 93 18.53 6.97 0.80
CA PRO A 93 19.56 7.07 -0.24
C PRO A 93 20.82 7.86 0.20
N HIS A 94 22.01 7.25 0.13
CA HIS A 94 23.27 7.83 -0.38
C HIS A 94 24.47 6.87 -0.19
N ALA A 95 25.08 6.48 -1.32
CA ALA A 95 26.48 6.07 -1.53
C ALA A 95 27.05 4.77 -0.89
N GLU A 96 27.29 3.77 -1.75
CA GLU A 96 28.63 3.15 -1.84
C GLU A 96 29.04 3.09 -3.31
N LYS A 97 29.94 4.00 -3.68
CA LYS A 97 30.68 4.01 -4.94
C LYS A 97 32.09 3.47 -4.62
N GLY A 98 32.35 2.22 -5.01
CA GLY A 98 33.67 1.63 -5.27
C GLY A 98 34.65 1.43 -4.10
N THR A 99 35.15 0.21 -3.94
CA THR A 99 36.58 -0.19 -4.06
C THR A 99 36.81 -1.51 -3.31
N SER A 100 36.98 -2.61 -4.04
CA SER A 100 38.25 -3.33 -4.22
C SER A 100 38.02 -4.59 -5.06
#